data_AF-A0A255TN46-F1
#
_entry.id   AF-A0A255TN46-F1
#
_cell.length_a   1.000
_cell.length_b   1.000
_cell.length_c   1.000
_cell.angle_alpha   90.00
_cell.angle_beta   90.00
_cell.angle_gamma   90.00
#
_symmetry.space_group_name_H-M   'P 1'
#
loop_
_entity.id
_entity.type
_entity.pdbx_description
1 polymer ?
#
loop_
_entity_poly.entity_id
_entity_poly.type
_entity_poly.pdbx_seq_one_letter_code
_entity_poly.pdbx_strand_id
1 'polypeptide(L)' 'MFINPVYRFKLIESDPDDNKFVDCTIHSNAKYIVSQDKHFGILRDIDFPKLDVIDIDTF' A
#
# COMPACT_ATOMS: atom_id res chain seq x y z
N MET A 1 -7.64 8.92 15.08
CA MET A 1 -7.72 9.78 13.86
C MET A 1 -8.09 8.86 12.71
N PHE A 2 -9.23 9.07 12.05
CA PHE A 2 -9.64 8.31 10.87
C PHE A 2 -9.21 9.05 9.61
N ILE A 3 -8.59 8.35 8.68
CA ILE A 3 -8.14 8.91 7.39
C ILE A 3 -9.14 8.47 6.33
N ASN A 4 -9.76 9.44 5.65
CA ASN A 4 -10.59 9.19 4.48
C ASN A 4 -9.76 9.52 3.23
N PRO A 5 -9.30 8.54 2.46
CA PRO A 5 -8.51 8.80 1.26
C PRO A 5 -9.37 9.55 0.22
N VAL A 6 -8.92 10.74 -0.17
CA VAL A 6 -9.63 11.61 -1.12
C VAL A 6 -9.24 11.27 -2.57
N TYR A 7 -8.06 10.67 -2.75
CA TYR A 7 -7.56 10.19 -4.03
C TYR A 7 -7.35 8.67 -3.97
N ARG A 8 -7.71 7.96 -5.05
CA ARG A 8 -7.48 6.51 -5.17
C ARG A 8 -6.46 6.26 -6.26
N PHE A 9 -5.29 5.76 -5.89
CA PHE A 9 -4.22 5.49 -6.85
C PHE A 9 -4.50 4.26 -7.71
N LYS A 10 -5.31 3.31 -7.22
CA LYS A 10 -5.69 2.07 -7.92
C LYS A 10 -4.46 1.30 -8.44
N LEU A 11 -3.43 1.19 -7.60
CA LEU A 11 -2.17 0.54 -7.99
C LEU A 11 -2.30 -0.98 -8.08
N ILE A 12 -3.23 -1.57 -7.32
CA ILE A 12 -3.52 -3.00 -7.33
C ILE A 12 -4.78 -3.24 -8.16
N GLU A 13 -4.59 -3.67 -9.41
CA GLU A 13 -5.68 -4.03 -10.33
C GLU A 13 -6.22 -5.44 -10.10
N SER A 14 -5.38 -6.36 -9.60
CA SER A 14 -5.76 -7.75 -9.34
C SER A 14 -6.78 -7.90 -8.21
N ASP A 15 -6.67 -7.03 -7.20
CA ASP A 15 -7.60 -6.94 -6.08
C ASP A 15 -7.87 -5.46 -5.75
N PRO A 16 -9.00 -4.91 -6.23
CA PRO A 16 -9.36 -3.54 -5.96
C PRO A 16 -9.57 -3.20 -4.46
N ASP A 17 -9.87 -4.19 -3.60
CA ASP A 17 -10.11 -3.96 -2.17
C ASP A 17 -8.80 -3.63 -1.41
N ASP A 18 -7.66 -4.18 -1.84
CA ASP A 18 -6.35 -3.93 -1.24
C ASP A 18 -5.87 -2.48 -1.42
N ASN A 19 -6.40 -1.76 -2.41
CA ASN A 19 -6.09 -0.35 -2.61
C ASN A 19 -6.44 0.52 -1.38
N LYS A 20 -7.36 0.11 -0.51
CA LYS A 20 -7.67 0.87 0.71
C LYS A 20 -6.45 0.99 1.64
N PHE A 21 -5.57 -0.01 1.66
CA PHE A 21 -4.35 0.00 2.45
C PHE A 21 -3.30 0.90 1.79
N VAL A 22 -3.13 0.77 0.47
CA VAL A 22 -2.23 1.61 -0.34
C VAL A 22 -2.57 3.09 -0.19
N ASP A 23 -3.83 3.44 -0.42
CA ASP A 23 -4.30 4.81 -0.31
C ASP A 23 -4.11 5.33 1.12
N CYS A 24 -4.42 4.53 2.15
CA CYS A 24 -4.20 4.90 3.55
C CYS A 24 -2.72 5.15 3.86
N THR A 25 -1.81 4.30 3.38
CA THR A 25 -0.35 4.45 3.60
C THR A 25 0.17 5.74 2.99
N ILE A 26 -0.27 6.08 1.77
CA ILE A 26 0.11 7.33 1.12
C ILE A 26 -0.46 8.54 1.88
N HIS A 27 -1.75 8.54 2.23
CA HIS A 27 -2.39 9.67 2.92
C HIS A 27 -1.90 9.86 4.37
N SER A 28 -1.48 8.79 5.03
CA SER A 28 -0.87 8.83 6.37
C SER A 28 0.62 9.16 6.35
N ASN A 29 1.24 9.24 5.16
CA ASN A 29 2.69 9.34 5.00
C ASN A 29 3.44 8.24 5.78
N ALA A 30 2.86 7.03 5.78
CA ALA A 30 3.47 5.88 6.44
C ALA A 30 4.68 5.38 5.63
N LYS A 31 5.68 4.88 6.34
CA LYS A 31 6.96 4.48 5.73
C LYS A 31 6.85 3.20 4.90
N TYR A 32 6.02 2.25 5.34
CA TYR A 32 5.86 0.95 4.69
C TYR A 32 4.52 0.31 5.06
N ILE A 33 4.11 -0.68 4.26
CA ILE A 33 3.02 -1.63 4.56
C ILE A 33 3.66 -2.90 5.10
N VAL A 34 3.18 -3.39 6.24
CA VAL A 34 3.56 -4.72 6.74
C VAL A 34 2.50 -5.71 6.28
N SER A 35 2.85 -6.66 5.42
CA SER A 35 1.92 -7.68 4.93
C SER A 35 2.67 -8.92 4.45
N GLN A 36 2.09 -10.09 4.67
CA GLN A 36 2.53 -11.36 4.06
C GLN A 36 1.78 -11.68 2.76
N ASP A 37 0.88 -10.79 2.33
CA ASP A 37 0.08 -10.97 1.14
C ASP A 37 0.87 -10.61 -0.13
N LYS A 38 0.88 -11.55 -1.09
CA LYS A 38 1.58 -11.41 -2.37
C LYS A 38 0.94 -10.37 -3.28
N HIS A 39 -0.32 -9.99 -3.07
CA HIS A 39 -1.00 -8.97 -3.86
C HIS A 39 -0.29 -7.61 -3.79
N PHE A 40 0.35 -7.29 -2.67
CA PHE A 40 1.14 -6.06 -2.51
C PHE A 40 2.52 -6.15 -3.17
N GLY A 41 2.93 -7.32 -3.67
CA GLY A 41 4.24 -7.51 -4.30
C GLY A 41 4.48 -6.57 -5.47
N ILE A 42 3.44 -6.26 -6.24
CA ILE A 42 3.51 -5.33 -7.38
C ILE A 42 3.94 -3.92 -6.98
N LEU A 43 3.71 -3.51 -5.72
CA LEU A 43 4.09 -2.17 -5.24
C LEU A 43 5.60 -1.98 -5.19
N ARG A 44 6.38 -3.07 -5.12
CA ARG A 44 7.84 -3.02 -5.15
C ARG A 44 8.36 -2.55 -6.52
N ASP A 45 7.64 -2.90 -7.58
CA ASP A 45 7.98 -2.56 -8.97
C ASP A 45 7.48 -1.17 -9.40
N ILE A 46 6.67 -0.52 -8.56
CA ILE A 46 6.17 0.83 -8.83
C ILE A 46 7.21 1.86 -8.37
N ASP A 47 7.67 2.69 -9.31
CA ASP A 47 8.63 3.76 -9.02
C ASP A 47 7.99 4.98 -8.36
N PHE A 48 6.71 5.25 -8.66
CA PHE A 48 5.96 6.34 -8.04
C PHE A 48 4.44 6.08 -8.00
N PRO A 49 3.77 6.33 -6.86
CA PRO A 49 4.35 6.62 -5.53
C PRO A 49 5.06 5.40 -4.96
N LYS A 50 6.29 5.59 -4.44
CA LYS A 50 7.09 4.49 -3.91
C LYS A 50 6.51 4.04 -2.56
N LEU A 51 6.17 2.76 -2.46
CA LEU A 51 5.67 2.12 -1.25
C LEU A 51 6.48 0.88 -0.95
N ASP A 52 7.10 0.87 0.22
CA ASP A 52 7.81 -0.31 0.69
C ASP A 52 6.83 -1.27 1.35
N VAL A 53 6.93 -2.55 0.98
CA VAL A 53 6.17 -3.64 1.59
C VAL A 53 7.16 -4.58 2.26
N ILE A 54 7.01 -4.75 3.57
CA ILE A 54 7.88 -5.61 4.39
C ILE A 54 7.09 -6.77 5.00
N ASP A 55 7.77 -7.88 5.24
CA ASP A 55 7.20 -9.01 5.98
C ASP A 55 7.13 -8.70 7.47
N ILE A 56 6.21 -9.36 8.17
CA ILE A 56 6.05 -9.19 9.62
C ILE A 56 7.30 -9.58 10.40
N ASP A 57 8.09 -10.53 9.90
CA ASP A 57 9.35 -10.94 10.52
C ASP A 57 10.45 -9.87 10.36
N THR A 58 10.26 -8.90 9.46
CA THR A 58 11.19 -7.79 9.20
C THR A 58 10.82 -6.52 9.99
N PHE A 59 9.60 -6.43 10.52
CA PHE A 59 9.11 -5.30 11.31
C PHE A 59 9.62 -5.34 12.75
#